data_AF-A0A368YL35-F1
#
_entry.id   AF-A0A368YL35-F1
#
_cell.length_a   1.000
_cell.length_b   1.000
_cell.length_c   1.000
_cell.angle_alpha   90.00
_cell.angle_beta   90.00
_cell.angle_gamma   90.00
#
_symmetry.space_group_name_H-M   'P 1'
#
loop_
_entity.id
_entity.type
_entity.pdbx_description
1 polymer ?
#
loop_
_entity_poly.entity_id
_entity_poly.type
_entity_poly.pdbx_seq_one_letter_code
_entity_poly.pdbx_strand_id
1 'polypeptide(L)'
;MNSDLNRPLGQNGKRPDSKSDKISPIRWLLPSAAIVCVLGLASFVTYTSHQGFRRPAPELPKPQVAEATPTVIPPPARAQDSKSQPSNIVTAPEGGPKVIVVGDPARRAQDPRTAHIPEPDMLEQSPQGPLPMIAPDGRRPLDIYARPWSGTRGARVAIVIGGLGLSQTGSQQAIRALPPEVTLAFSPEGNSLLRWMQAARQDGHEVLMQIPLEPYDYPRVNPGRNTLTVDASPAATLENLHRTMGRITNYTGVMNYMGARFTAEPEAMTTVIQDVAKRGLLYLDDGTSARSKSDSIAAQQGAPFAAADLLIDASQDRGTILKKLDELERIARAKGSAIATGSAFDVTVEAVTSWTNEAKARGIEIVPISALVRDPQKG
;
A
#
# COMPACT_ATOMS: atom_id res chain seq x y z
N MET A 1 -41.24 45.56 -48.32
CA MET A 1 -42.14 46.74 -48.34
C MET A 1 -43.48 46.27 -47.78
N ASN A 2 -43.61 46.36 -46.45
CA ASN A 2 -44.45 47.33 -45.72
C ASN A 2 -45.93 46.91 -45.80
N SER A 3 -46.65 46.66 -44.69
CA SER A 3 -46.55 47.29 -43.38
C SER A 3 -47.32 46.48 -42.33
N ASP A 4 -46.64 46.14 -41.24
CA ASP A 4 -47.19 45.82 -39.92
C ASP A 4 -47.53 47.11 -39.14
N LEU A 5 -48.11 46.93 -37.95
CA LEU A 5 -48.30 47.90 -36.85
C LEU A 5 -49.62 48.68 -36.82
N ASN A 6 -50.63 48.11 -36.16
CA ASN A 6 -51.21 48.70 -34.94
C ASN A 6 -52.44 47.90 -34.47
N ARG A 7 -52.22 46.91 -33.61
CA ARG A 7 -53.30 46.18 -32.93
C ARG A 7 -52.98 46.03 -31.45
N PRO A 8 -53.79 46.62 -30.56
CA PRO A 8 -53.98 46.04 -29.24
C PRO A 8 -55.48 45.89 -28.97
N LEU A 9 -55.93 44.69 -28.64
CA LEU A 9 -57.16 44.42 -27.87
C LEU A 9 -57.27 42.91 -27.63
N GLY A 10 -56.61 42.46 -26.56
CA GLY A 10 -56.84 41.17 -25.93
C GLY A 10 -57.61 41.38 -24.64
N GLN A 11 -58.95 41.32 -24.73
CA GLN A 11 -59.82 41.07 -23.58
C GLN A 11 -60.59 39.79 -23.88
N ASN A 12 -60.35 38.76 -23.06
CA ASN A 12 -61.16 37.58 -22.78
C ASN A 12 -60.32 36.82 -21.72
N GLY A 13 -60.73 36.51 -20.50
CA GLY A 13 -62.01 36.55 -19.80
C GLY A 13 -61.92 35.45 -18.72
N LYS A 14 -62.35 35.79 -17.49
CA LYS A 14 -62.62 34.92 -16.31
C LYS A 14 -61.47 34.58 -15.34
N ARG A 15 -61.59 35.13 -14.13
CA ARG A 15 -61.11 34.59 -12.84
C ARG A 15 -62.07 33.51 -12.32
N PRO A 16 -61.61 32.57 -11.48
CA PRO A 16 -62.44 31.93 -10.47
C PRO A 16 -62.03 32.30 -9.02
N ASP A 17 -63.01 32.13 -8.13
CA ASP A 17 -63.14 32.63 -6.76
C ASP A 17 -62.23 31.99 -5.70
N SER A 18 -61.93 32.78 -4.65
CA SER A 18 -61.33 32.33 -3.40
C SER A 18 -62.39 31.73 -2.47
N LYS A 19 -62.15 30.51 -1.96
CA LYS A 19 -62.86 29.95 -0.80
C LYS A 19 -61.96 29.96 0.43
N SER A 20 -62.52 30.46 1.53
CA SER A 20 -61.94 30.44 2.87
C SER A 20 -62.15 29.07 3.53
N ASP A 21 -61.07 28.44 4.01
CA ASP A 21 -61.18 27.26 4.86
C ASP A 21 -60.68 27.55 6.28
N LYS A 22 -61.56 27.24 7.24
CA LYS A 22 -61.34 27.32 8.69
C LYS A 22 -60.43 26.17 9.15
N ILE A 23 -59.40 26.48 9.94
CA ILE A 23 -58.41 25.53 10.45
C ILE A 23 -58.90 24.91 11.77
N SER A 24 -58.96 23.57 11.83
CA SER A 24 -59.28 22.77 13.02
C SER A 24 -58.01 22.42 13.85
N PRO A 25 -58.11 22.25 15.19
CA PRO A 25 -56.94 22.16 16.07
C PRO A 25 -56.43 20.73 16.26
N ILE A 26 -56.18 19.99 15.17
CA ILE A 26 -55.69 18.59 15.22
C ILE A 26 -54.32 18.41 14.49
N ARG A 27 -53.66 19.50 14.06
CA ARG A 27 -52.35 19.43 13.40
C ARG A 27 -51.13 19.68 14.30
N TRP A 28 -51.30 19.82 15.61
CA TRP A 28 -50.20 20.09 16.56
C TRP A 28 -49.73 18.88 17.40
N LEU A 29 -50.26 17.68 17.17
CA LEU A 29 -49.87 16.47 17.94
C LEU A 29 -48.84 15.56 17.24
N LEU A 30 -48.45 15.85 16.00
CA LEU A 30 -47.43 15.07 15.28
C LEU A 30 -45.97 15.53 15.44
N PRO A 31 -45.63 16.83 15.66
CA PRO A 31 -44.22 17.20 15.86
C PRO A 31 -43.71 16.95 17.28
N SER A 32 -44.58 16.77 18.28
CA SER A 32 -44.19 16.53 19.68
C SER A 32 -43.76 15.08 19.96
N ALA A 33 -44.28 14.08 19.22
CA ALA A 33 -43.86 12.69 19.36
C ALA A 33 -42.44 12.44 18.81
N ALA A 34 -42.02 13.17 17.77
CA ALA A 34 -40.69 13.03 17.18
C ALA A 34 -39.56 13.53 18.11
N ILE A 35 -39.80 14.58 18.89
CA ILE A 35 -38.81 15.17 19.81
C ILE A 35 -38.55 14.24 21.02
N VAL A 36 -39.59 13.55 21.51
CA VAL A 36 -39.45 12.60 22.64
C VAL A 36 -38.65 11.35 22.23
N CYS A 37 -38.82 10.86 20.98
CA CYS A 37 -38.02 9.74 20.47
C CYS A 37 -36.54 10.09 20.30
N VAL A 38 -36.20 11.31 19.87
CA VAL A 38 -34.79 11.75 19.72
C VAL A 38 -34.11 11.91 21.09
N LEU A 39 -34.81 12.42 22.10
CA LEU A 39 -34.27 12.55 23.47
C LEU A 39 -34.11 11.19 24.18
N GLY A 40 -35.00 10.24 23.91
CA GLY A 40 -34.88 8.86 24.43
C GLY A 40 -33.68 8.10 23.85
N LEU A 41 -33.42 8.25 22.55
CA LEU A 41 -32.25 7.64 21.88
C LEU A 41 -30.92 8.25 22.33
N ALA A 42 -30.86 9.57 22.55
CA ALA A 42 -29.65 10.22 23.07
C ALA A 42 -29.30 9.78 24.51
N SER A 43 -30.33 9.54 25.33
CA SER A 43 -30.17 9.05 26.71
C SER A 43 -29.74 7.57 26.76
N PHE A 44 -30.21 6.74 25.81
CA PHE A 44 -29.80 5.34 25.70
C PHE A 44 -28.35 5.18 25.19
N VAL A 45 -27.90 6.04 24.26
CA VAL A 45 -26.52 6.06 23.76
C VAL A 45 -25.54 6.55 24.83
N THR A 46 -25.91 7.54 25.65
CA THR A 46 -25.08 7.97 26.80
C THR A 46 -25.03 6.93 27.91
N TYR A 47 -26.13 6.21 28.18
CA TYR A 47 -26.14 5.13 29.18
C TYR A 47 -25.29 3.91 28.75
N THR A 48 -25.32 3.54 27.47
CA THR A 48 -24.57 2.39 26.93
C THR A 48 -23.10 2.70 26.65
N SER A 49 -22.75 3.97 26.37
CA SER A 49 -21.35 4.40 26.17
C SER A 49 -20.53 4.54 27.47
N HIS A 50 -21.18 4.57 28.63
CA HIS A 50 -20.48 4.59 29.93
C HIS A 50 -19.96 3.22 30.40
N GLN A 51 -20.25 2.12 29.71
CA GLN A 51 -19.79 0.77 30.11
C GLN A 51 -18.51 0.27 29.41
N GLY A 52 -17.82 1.11 28.62
CA GLY A 52 -16.71 0.66 27.76
C GLY A 52 -15.33 1.27 28.00
N PHE A 53 -15.15 2.20 28.94
CA PHE A 53 -13.83 2.80 29.17
C PHE A 53 -12.99 1.99 30.15
N ARG A 54 -11.82 1.54 29.66
CA ARG A 54 -10.75 0.89 30.40
C ARG A 54 -10.51 1.57 31.75
N ARG A 55 -10.68 0.83 32.84
CA ARG A 55 -10.03 1.17 34.12
C ARG A 55 -8.51 1.25 33.86
N PRO A 56 -7.80 2.30 34.29
CA PRO A 56 -6.35 2.24 34.33
C PRO A 56 -5.97 1.08 35.26
N ALA A 57 -5.05 0.22 34.81
CA ALA A 57 -4.47 -0.80 35.65
C ALA A 57 -3.83 -0.14 36.89
N PRO A 58 -3.89 -0.77 38.08
CA PRO A 58 -3.18 -0.26 39.25
C PRO A 58 -1.68 -0.16 38.93
N GLU A 59 -1.08 0.98 39.27
CA GLU A 59 0.36 1.21 39.16
C GLU A 59 1.12 0.09 39.88
N LEU A 60 2.02 -0.57 39.16
CA LEU A 60 3.02 -1.46 39.73
C LEU A 60 3.90 -0.65 40.70
N PRO A 61 4.28 -1.21 41.87
CA PRO A 61 5.14 -0.53 42.82
C PRO A 61 6.48 -0.17 42.18
N LYS A 62 6.90 1.09 42.37
CA LYS A 62 8.19 1.62 41.94
C LYS A 62 9.33 0.79 42.56
N PRO A 63 10.40 0.46 41.81
CA PRO A 63 11.55 -0.26 42.37
C PRO A 63 12.19 0.54 43.51
N GLN A 64 12.31 -0.07 44.68
CA GLN A 64 13.13 0.44 45.77
C GLN A 64 14.61 0.38 45.36
N VAL A 65 15.29 1.51 45.45
CA VAL A 65 16.74 1.61 45.32
C VAL A 65 17.36 0.93 46.53
N ALA A 66 17.93 -0.26 46.32
CA ALA A 66 18.81 -0.87 47.29
C ALA A 66 20.20 -0.23 47.19
N GLU A 67 20.69 0.27 48.32
CA GLU A 67 22.06 0.71 48.55
C GLU A 67 23.05 -0.41 48.18
N ALA A 68 23.97 -0.12 47.26
CA ALA A 68 25.08 -1.01 46.92
C ALA A 68 26.39 -0.42 47.46
N THR A 69 27.05 -1.19 48.32
CA THR A 69 28.37 -0.97 48.89
C THR A 69 29.45 -0.85 47.78
N PRO A 70 30.43 0.07 47.87
CA PRO A 70 31.40 0.26 46.80
C PRO A 70 32.45 -0.84 46.79
N THR A 71 32.57 -1.57 45.67
CA THR A 71 33.72 -2.44 45.40
C THR A 71 34.63 -1.72 44.41
N VAL A 72 35.89 -1.51 44.82
CA VAL A 72 36.95 -0.88 44.03
C VAL A 72 37.43 -1.83 42.94
N ILE A 73 37.46 -1.37 41.69
CA ILE A 73 38.12 -2.04 40.55
C ILE A 73 39.09 -1.04 39.89
N PRO A 74 40.35 -1.41 39.57
CA PRO A 74 41.35 -0.48 39.05
C PRO A 74 41.15 -0.13 37.56
N PRO A 75 41.71 1.00 37.07
CA PRO A 75 41.44 1.51 35.73
C PRO A 75 42.26 0.77 34.65
N PRO A 76 41.68 0.42 33.49
CA PRO A 76 42.46 0.04 32.33
C PRO A 76 42.89 1.26 31.51
N ALA A 77 44.05 1.09 30.88
CA ALA A 77 44.83 2.11 30.19
C ALA A 77 44.15 2.70 28.95
N ARG A 78 44.52 3.96 28.69
CA ARG A 78 44.21 4.76 27.51
C ARG A 78 44.83 4.11 26.26
N ALA A 79 44.00 3.73 25.28
CA ALA A 79 44.41 3.35 23.94
C ALA A 79 43.72 4.26 22.91
N GLN A 80 44.44 4.55 21.83
CA GLN A 80 44.31 5.68 20.93
C GLN A 80 43.14 5.60 19.94
N ASP A 81 42.77 6.77 19.43
CA ASP A 81 41.86 7.02 18.30
C ASP A 81 42.09 6.06 17.12
N SER A 82 41.02 5.38 16.69
CA SER A 82 40.95 4.74 15.38
C SER A 82 39.66 5.17 14.68
N LYS A 83 39.85 5.95 13.59
CA LYS A 83 38.83 6.35 12.62
C LYS A 83 37.95 5.14 12.23
N SER A 84 36.65 5.25 12.43
CA SER A 84 35.65 4.27 12.00
C SER A 84 35.54 4.22 10.47
N GLN A 85 35.98 3.10 9.88
CA GLN A 85 35.59 2.70 8.52
C GLN A 85 34.25 1.94 8.57
N PRO A 86 33.44 1.96 7.50
CA PRO A 86 32.14 1.32 7.48
C PRO A 86 32.25 -0.21 7.47
N SER A 87 31.42 -0.82 8.30
CA SER A 87 31.27 -2.24 8.58
C SER A 87 30.75 -3.03 7.37
N ASN A 88 31.66 -3.63 6.60
CA ASN A 88 31.37 -4.64 5.58
C ASN A 88 32.39 -5.79 5.66
N ILE A 89 32.35 -6.58 6.74
CA ILE A 89 33.15 -7.82 6.83
C ILE A 89 32.26 -8.91 7.44
N VAL A 90 31.75 -9.79 6.58
CA VAL A 90 31.24 -11.10 7.00
C VAL A 90 32.39 -12.08 6.83
N THR A 91 32.87 -12.63 7.93
CA THR A 91 33.87 -13.71 7.94
C THR A 91 33.12 -15.04 8.03
N ALA A 92 33.22 -15.87 6.98
CA ALA A 92 32.85 -17.29 7.00
C ALA A 92 34.08 -18.15 7.39
N PRO A 93 33.89 -19.39 7.89
CA PRO A 93 34.86 -20.06 8.75
C PRO A 93 36.13 -20.52 8.02
N GLU A 94 37.16 -20.73 8.82
CA GLU A 94 38.57 -20.89 8.45
C GLU A 94 38.83 -21.99 7.40
N GLY A 95 39.68 -21.67 6.40
CA GLY A 95 40.45 -22.67 5.66
C GLY A 95 40.51 -22.55 4.12
N GLY A 96 39.70 -21.70 3.49
CA GLY A 96 39.70 -21.53 2.02
C GLY A 96 40.33 -20.20 1.54
N PRO A 97 40.82 -20.11 0.28
CA PRO A 97 41.35 -18.88 -0.26
C PRO A 97 40.29 -17.76 -0.20
N LYS A 98 40.68 -16.63 0.38
CA LYS A 98 39.83 -15.44 0.58
C LYS A 98 39.47 -14.83 -0.78
N VAL A 99 38.32 -15.21 -1.32
CA VAL A 99 37.72 -14.51 -2.46
C VAL A 99 37.02 -13.27 -1.91
N ILE A 100 37.66 -12.11 -2.07
CA ILE A 100 37.02 -10.81 -1.81
C ILE A 100 36.08 -10.55 -2.99
N VAL A 101 34.78 -10.81 -2.82
CA VAL A 101 33.78 -10.34 -3.77
C VAL A 101 33.56 -8.84 -3.50
N VAL A 102 34.37 -7.99 -4.13
CA VAL A 102 34.08 -6.55 -4.22
C VAL A 102 32.91 -6.39 -5.17
N GLY A 103 31.69 -6.41 -4.63
CA GLY A 103 30.49 -6.08 -5.39
C GLY A 103 30.54 -4.62 -5.80
N ASP A 104 30.65 -4.35 -7.10
CA ASP A 104 30.53 -3.03 -7.68
C ASP A 104 29.19 -2.38 -7.22
N PRO A 105 29.20 -1.24 -6.50
CA PRO A 105 27.97 -0.56 -6.11
C PRO A 105 27.11 -0.13 -7.31
N ALA A 106 27.69 -0.04 -8.52
CA ALA A 106 26.97 0.23 -9.76
C ALA A 106 26.18 -0.97 -10.32
N ARG A 107 26.41 -2.20 -9.81
CA ARG A 107 25.67 -3.41 -10.23
C ARG A 107 24.41 -3.70 -9.41
N ARG A 108 24.03 -2.84 -8.47
CA ARG A 108 22.89 -3.11 -7.58
C ARG A 108 21.52 -2.88 -8.23
N ALA A 109 21.43 -2.04 -9.26
CA ALA A 109 20.18 -1.75 -9.95
C ALA A 109 20.38 -1.88 -11.46
N GLN A 110 19.37 -2.38 -12.16
CA GLN A 110 19.37 -2.54 -13.61
C GLN A 110 19.46 -1.16 -14.31
N ASP A 111 20.17 -1.07 -15.46
CA ASP A 111 20.16 0.16 -16.28
C ASP A 111 18.71 0.47 -16.69
N PRO A 112 18.20 1.69 -16.43
CA PRO A 112 16.85 2.10 -16.85
C PRO A 112 16.55 1.81 -18.32
N ARG A 113 17.55 1.87 -19.22
CA ARG A 113 17.38 1.58 -20.65
C ARG A 113 17.06 0.12 -20.94
N THR A 114 17.53 -0.80 -20.10
CA THR A 114 17.31 -2.24 -20.25
C THR A 114 16.32 -2.78 -19.22
N ALA A 115 15.74 -1.91 -18.37
CA ALA A 115 14.88 -2.29 -17.24
C ALA A 115 13.64 -3.13 -17.61
N HIS A 116 13.26 -3.11 -18.88
CA HIS A 116 12.12 -3.83 -19.47
C HIS A 116 12.47 -5.24 -19.96
N ILE A 117 13.76 -5.56 -20.03
CA ILE A 117 14.27 -6.88 -20.39
C ILE A 117 14.52 -7.64 -19.08
N PRO A 118 14.00 -8.85 -18.90
CA PRO A 118 14.28 -9.66 -17.71
C PRO A 118 15.75 -10.08 -17.66
N GLU A 119 16.31 -10.14 -16.45
CA GLU A 119 17.60 -10.80 -16.20
C GLU A 119 17.39 -12.32 -16.24
N PRO A 120 18.02 -13.05 -17.20
CA PRO A 120 17.72 -14.47 -17.42
C PRO A 120 18.10 -15.38 -16.24
N ASP A 121 19.09 -14.98 -15.44
CA ASP A 121 19.59 -15.73 -14.28
C ASP A 121 18.72 -15.56 -13.02
N MET A 122 17.72 -14.67 -13.08
CA MET A 122 16.72 -14.46 -12.02
C MET A 122 15.37 -15.07 -12.37
N LEU A 123 15.30 -15.90 -13.41
CA LEU A 123 14.07 -16.56 -13.84
C LEU A 123 14.20 -18.08 -13.83
N GLU A 124 13.35 -18.70 -13.04
CA GLU A 124 13.09 -20.14 -13.04
C GLU A 124 11.99 -20.45 -14.06
N GLN A 125 12.25 -21.37 -14.99
CA GLN A 125 11.21 -21.85 -15.91
C GLN A 125 10.33 -22.87 -15.19
N SER A 126 9.03 -22.60 -15.11
CA SER A 126 8.04 -23.48 -14.47
C SER A 126 6.85 -23.76 -15.39
N PRO A 127 6.05 -24.82 -15.13
CA PRO A 127 4.79 -25.04 -15.82
C PRO A 127 3.79 -23.87 -15.71
N GLN A 128 3.93 -23.03 -14.68
CA GLN A 128 3.08 -21.87 -14.40
C GLN A 128 3.56 -20.58 -15.10
N GLY A 129 4.72 -20.63 -15.78
CA GLY A 129 5.38 -19.48 -16.41
C GLY A 129 6.77 -19.21 -15.79
N PRO A 130 7.45 -18.14 -16.23
CA PRO A 130 8.72 -17.73 -15.64
C PRO A 130 8.49 -17.20 -14.22
N LEU A 131 9.15 -17.79 -13.23
CA LEU A 131 9.06 -17.37 -11.83
C LEU A 131 10.34 -16.66 -11.41
N PRO A 132 10.26 -15.61 -10.58
CA PRO A 132 11.44 -14.98 -10.02
C PRO A 132 12.18 -15.93 -9.09
N MET A 133 13.50 -15.86 -9.14
CA MET A 133 14.41 -16.53 -8.22
C MET A 133 15.59 -15.63 -7.86
N ILE A 134 16.22 -15.91 -6.73
CA ILE A 134 17.52 -15.34 -6.39
C ILE A 134 18.55 -15.94 -7.35
N ALA A 135 19.33 -15.08 -8.00
CA ALA A 135 20.37 -15.52 -8.93
C ALA A 135 21.44 -16.37 -8.21
N PRO A 136 22.18 -17.24 -8.92
CA PRO A 136 23.25 -18.06 -8.32
C PRO A 136 24.34 -17.25 -7.60
N ASP A 137 24.51 -15.97 -7.95
CA ASP A 137 25.45 -15.04 -7.31
C ASP A 137 24.87 -14.29 -6.10
N GLY A 138 23.64 -14.62 -5.70
CA GLY A 138 22.95 -14.06 -4.54
C GLY A 138 22.17 -12.77 -4.83
N ARG A 139 22.18 -12.24 -6.06
CA ARG A 139 21.37 -11.07 -6.41
C ARG A 139 19.88 -11.40 -6.32
N ARG A 140 19.12 -10.53 -5.67
CA ARG A 140 17.67 -10.69 -5.48
C ARG A 140 16.90 -9.82 -6.49
N PRO A 141 15.74 -10.29 -7.00
CA PRO A 141 14.83 -9.47 -7.79
C PRO A 141 14.47 -8.14 -7.11
N LEU A 142 14.26 -8.15 -5.79
CA LEU A 142 14.01 -6.95 -4.98
C LEU A 142 15.09 -5.88 -5.16
N ASP A 143 16.37 -6.25 -5.22
CA ASP A 143 17.46 -5.26 -5.34
C ASP A 143 17.65 -4.80 -6.78
N ILE A 144 17.58 -5.73 -7.72
CA ILE A 144 17.96 -5.50 -9.12
C ILE A 144 16.89 -4.73 -9.88
N TYR A 145 15.62 -5.04 -9.63
CA TYR A 145 14.51 -4.36 -10.28
C TYR A 145 14.07 -3.10 -9.51
N ALA A 146 14.70 -2.79 -8.37
CA ALA A 146 14.41 -1.58 -7.62
C ALA A 146 14.74 -0.32 -8.42
N ARG A 147 13.86 0.67 -8.32
CA ARG A 147 14.18 2.01 -8.84
C ARG A 147 15.20 2.69 -7.91
N PRO A 148 16.28 3.28 -8.42
CA PRO A 148 17.17 4.11 -7.61
C PRO A 148 16.45 5.33 -7.04
N TRP A 149 16.85 5.76 -5.84
CA TRP A 149 16.38 6.99 -5.21
C TRP A 149 17.58 7.73 -4.60
N SER A 150 17.41 8.97 -4.17
CA SER A 150 18.54 9.85 -3.84
C SER A 150 19.34 9.42 -2.60
N GLY A 151 18.78 8.55 -1.76
CA GLY A 151 19.35 8.21 -0.45
C GLY A 151 19.30 9.37 0.55
N THR A 152 18.67 10.50 0.20
CA THR A 152 18.65 11.68 1.05
C THR A 152 17.79 11.47 2.28
N ARG A 153 18.14 12.21 3.34
CA ARG A 153 17.35 12.23 4.57
C ARG A 153 16.20 13.22 4.41
N GLY A 154 15.01 12.83 4.80
CA GLY A 154 13.83 13.67 4.71
C GLY A 154 12.53 12.88 4.82
N ALA A 155 11.41 13.58 4.69
CA ALA A 155 10.10 12.95 4.58
C ALA A 155 10.01 12.25 3.22
N ARG A 156 9.81 10.93 3.25
CA ARG A 156 9.73 10.08 2.05
C ARG A 156 8.32 9.51 1.89
N VAL A 157 7.81 9.49 0.67
CA VAL A 157 6.49 8.95 0.38
C VAL A 157 6.59 7.93 -0.75
N ALA A 158 6.08 6.73 -0.54
CA ALA A 158 5.83 5.78 -1.62
C ALA A 158 4.33 5.73 -1.91
N ILE A 159 3.98 5.78 -3.20
CA ILE A 159 2.61 5.60 -3.67
C ILE A 159 2.63 4.40 -4.62
N VAL A 160 1.71 3.47 -4.39
CA VAL A 160 1.51 2.28 -5.21
C VAL A 160 0.16 2.35 -5.90
N ILE A 161 0.14 2.35 -7.23
CA ILE A 161 -1.09 2.36 -8.03
C ILE A 161 -1.28 0.99 -8.65
N GLY A 162 -2.32 0.28 -8.19
CA GLY A 162 -2.68 -1.07 -8.61
C GLY A 162 -3.73 -1.13 -9.70
N GLY A 163 -4.06 -2.37 -10.11
CA GLY A 163 -5.07 -2.65 -11.12
C GLY A 163 -4.59 -2.51 -12.56
N LEU A 164 -3.27 -2.39 -12.80
CA LEU A 164 -2.75 -2.33 -14.16
C LEU A 164 -3.08 -3.61 -14.92
N GLY A 165 -3.44 -3.44 -16.19
CA GLY A 165 -3.91 -4.49 -17.09
C GLY A 165 -5.43 -4.66 -17.11
N LEU A 166 -6.18 -4.25 -16.07
CA LEU A 166 -7.65 -4.39 -16.05
C LEU A 166 -8.33 -3.50 -17.09
N SER A 167 -7.89 -2.24 -17.19
CA SER A 167 -8.31 -1.29 -18.23
C SER A 167 -7.13 -0.95 -19.13
N GLN A 168 -7.28 -1.10 -20.46
CA GLN A 168 -6.21 -0.75 -21.40
C GLN A 168 -5.95 0.76 -21.42
N THR A 169 -7.01 1.58 -21.44
CA THR A 169 -6.90 3.05 -21.41
C THR A 169 -6.41 3.54 -20.05
N GLY A 170 -6.91 2.96 -18.95
CA GLY A 170 -6.47 3.31 -17.60
C GLY A 170 -5.00 2.96 -17.37
N SER A 171 -4.54 1.79 -17.84
CA SER A 171 -3.12 1.41 -17.74
C SER A 171 -2.22 2.32 -18.56
N GLN A 172 -2.63 2.66 -19.79
CA GLN A 172 -1.90 3.59 -20.64
C GLN A 172 -1.80 4.98 -19.98
N GLN A 173 -2.89 5.48 -19.41
CA GLN A 173 -2.92 6.77 -18.75
C GLN A 173 -2.06 6.79 -17.48
N ALA A 174 -2.15 5.74 -16.64
CA ALA A 174 -1.33 5.61 -15.44
C ALA A 174 0.17 5.64 -15.77
N ILE A 175 0.62 4.84 -16.74
CA ILE A 175 2.03 4.78 -17.15
C ILE A 175 2.51 6.13 -17.72
N ARG A 176 1.68 6.81 -18.51
CA ARG A 176 2.08 8.08 -19.14
C ARG A 176 2.09 9.28 -18.21
N ALA A 177 1.17 9.32 -17.25
CA ALA A 177 0.93 10.52 -16.44
C ALA A 177 1.68 10.48 -15.10
N LEU A 178 1.76 9.30 -14.47
CA LEU A 178 2.39 9.17 -13.15
C LEU A 178 3.90 9.36 -13.29
N PRO A 179 4.55 10.10 -12.37
CA PRO A 179 5.99 10.18 -12.39
C PRO A 179 6.60 8.80 -12.06
N PRO A 180 7.81 8.51 -12.56
CA PRO A 180 8.40 7.17 -12.48
C PRO A 180 8.76 6.73 -11.05
N GLU A 181 8.72 7.65 -10.08
CA GLU A 181 8.85 7.31 -8.66
C GLU A 181 7.62 6.57 -8.10
N VAL A 182 6.45 6.68 -8.74
CA VAL A 182 5.25 5.94 -8.34
C VAL A 182 5.40 4.48 -8.76
N THR A 183 5.18 3.56 -7.81
CA THR A 183 5.24 2.12 -8.07
C THR A 183 3.92 1.66 -8.70
N LEU A 184 3.99 0.79 -9.71
CA LEU A 184 2.81 0.28 -10.41
C LEU A 184 2.58 -1.20 -10.10
N ALA A 185 1.38 -1.58 -9.66
CA ALA A 185 1.03 -2.96 -9.36
C ALA A 185 0.08 -3.55 -10.41
N PHE A 186 0.46 -4.73 -10.92
CA PHE A 186 -0.24 -5.41 -12.00
C PHE A 186 -1.24 -6.43 -11.47
N SER A 187 -2.45 -6.39 -12.00
CA SER A 187 -3.47 -7.41 -11.72
C SER A 187 -3.25 -8.64 -12.59
N PRO A 188 -3.31 -9.87 -12.04
CA PRO A 188 -3.23 -11.08 -12.85
C PRO A 188 -4.39 -11.23 -13.81
N GLU A 189 -5.54 -10.68 -13.49
CA GLU A 189 -6.71 -10.73 -14.37
C GLU A 189 -6.63 -9.72 -15.51
N GLY A 190 -5.57 -8.91 -15.55
CA GLY A 190 -5.35 -7.93 -16.59
C GLY A 190 -4.94 -8.55 -17.94
N ASN A 191 -5.17 -7.77 -18.99
CA ASN A 191 -4.84 -8.08 -20.38
C ASN A 191 -3.61 -7.28 -20.83
N SER A 192 -2.89 -7.81 -21.82
CA SER A 192 -1.66 -7.19 -22.37
C SER A 192 -0.59 -6.92 -21.30
N LEU A 193 -0.50 -7.77 -20.27
CA LEU A 193 0.36 -7.54 -19.10
C LEU A 193 1.83 -7.37 -19.49
N LEU A 194 2.34 -8.19 -20.41
CA LEU A 194 3.73 -8.07 -20.88
C LEU A 194 4.01 -6.70 -21.52
N ARG A 195 3.10 -6.22 -22.37
CA ARG A 195 3.21 -4.90 -23.01
C ARG A 195 3.24 -3.78 -21.96
N TRP A 196 2.32 -3.82 -21.00
CA TRP A 196 2.21 -2.78 -19.99
C TRP A 196 3.37 -2.82 -18.98
N MET A 197 3.84 -4.02 -18.62
CA MET A 197 5.05 -4.18 -17.79
C MET A 197 6.26 -3.59 -18.50
N GLN A 198 6.49 -3.93 -19.77
CA GLN A 198 7.60 -3.38 -20.55
C GLN A 198 7.54 -1.85 -20.64
N ALA A 199 6.36 -1.29 -20.92
CA ALA A 199 6.17 0.16 -20.96
C ALA A 199 6.45 0.83 -19.60
N ALA A 200 5.88 0.29 -18.51
CA ALA A 200 6.13 0.81 -17.16
C ALA A 200 7.62 0.77 -16.79
N ARG A 201 8.32 -0.32 -17.12
CA ARG A 201 9.76 -0.45 -16.88
C ARG A 201 10.59 0.48 -17.76
N GLN A 202 10.22 0.68 -19.02
CA GLN A 202 10.87 1.64 -19.94
C GLN A 202 10.74 3.08 -19.43
N ASP A 203 9.59 3.43 -18.87
CA ASP A 203 9.35 4.75 -18.28
C ASP A 203 10.02 4.88 -16.88
N GLY A 204 10.59 3.79 -16.36
CA GLY A 204 11.42 3.78 -15.15
C GLY A 204 10.66 3.49 -13.86
N HIS A 205 9.42 3.00 -13.94
CA HIS A 205 8.64 2.62 -12.78
C HIS A 205 9.17 1.34 -12.14
N GLU A 206 9.12 1.31 -10.81
CA GLU A 206 9.12 0.05 -10.08
C GLU A 206 7.76 -0.65 -10.23
N VAL A 207 7.76 -1.97 -10.34
CA VAL A 207 6.53 -2.74 -10.55
C VAL A 207 6.35 -3.85 -9.52
N LEU A 208 5.09 -4.13 -9.17
CA LEU A 208 4.68 -5.21 -8.28
C LEU A 208 3.66 -6.13 -8.97
N MET A 209 3.54 -7.36 -8.47
CA MET A 209 2.47 -8.27 -8.85
C MET A 209 1.37 -8.32 -7.77
N GLN A 210 0.11 -8.11 -8.14
CA GLN A 210 -1.01 -8.26 -7.22
C GLN A 210 -1.42 -9.73 -7.09
N ILE A 211 -1.66 -10.18 -5.87
CA ILE A 211 -2.07 -11.56 -5.57
C ILE A 211 -3.54 -11.53 -5.11
N PRO A 212 -4.46 -12.19 -5.84
CA PRO A 212 -5.87 -12.25 -5.45
C PRO A 212 -6.02 -13.11 -4.20
N LEU A 213 -6.45 -12.50 -3.10
CA LEU A 213 -6.58 -13.16 -1.81
C LEU A 213 -8.04 -13.18 -1.36
N GLU A 214 -8.42 -14.24 -0.67
CA GLU A 214 -9.79 -14.46 -0.22
C GLU A 214 -10.31 -13.36 0.75
N PRO A 215 -11.40 -12.65 0.39
CA PRO A 215 -12.16 -11.81 1.32
C PRO A 215 -13.14 -12.64 2.16
N TYR A 216 -13.71 -12.06 3.23
CA TYR A 216 -14.72 -12.75 4.06
C TYR A 216 -15.99 -13.17 3.30
N ASP A 217 -16.33 -12.44 2.23
CA ASP A 217 -17.52 -12.68 1.43
C ASP A 217 -17.30 -13.64 0.26
N TYR A 218 -16.19 -14.38 0.23
CA TYR A 218 -15.91 -15.37 -0.81
C TYR A 218 -16.87 -16.57 -0.70
N PRO A 219 -17.38 -17.15 -1.82
CA PRO A 219 -17.10 -16.81 -3.21
C PRO A 219 -18.04 -15.74 -3.82
N ARG A 220 -18.95 -15.13 -3.04
CA ARG A 220 -19.87 -14.09 -3.55
C ARG A 220 -19.10 -12.87 -4.07
N VAL A 221 -18.05 -12.47 -3.36
CA VAL A 221 -17.07 -11.50 -3.84
C VAL A 221 -15.82 -12.27 -4.24
N ASN A 222 -15.61 -12.45 -5.54
CA ASN A 222 -14.49 -13.22 -6.08
C ASN A 222 -13.44 -12.29 -6.70
N PRO A 223 -12.22 -12.22 -6.14
CA PRO A 223 -11.14 -11.39 -6.68
C PRO A 223 -10.67 -11.78 -8.09
N GLY A 224 -10.89 -13.03 -8.51
CA GLY A 224 -10.50 -13.52 -9.83
C GLY A 224 -9.98 -14.96 -9.83
N ARG A 225 -9.43 -15.38 -10.97
CA ARG A 225 -8.84 -16.70 -11.12
C ARG A 225 -7.62 -16.85 -10.21
N ASN A 226 -7.36 -18.10 -9.79
CA ASN A 226 -6.27 -18.44 -8.88
C ASN A 226 -6.31 -17.67 -7.55
N THR A 227 -7.49 -17.26 -7.06
CA THR A 227 -7.62 -16.67 -5.73
C THR A 227 -7.08 -17.66 -4.68
N LEU A 228 -6.18 -17.19 -3.82
CA LEU A 228 -5.67 -17.99 -2.71
C LEU A 228 -6.73 -18.00 -1.61
N THR A 229 -7.16 -19.20 -1.21
CA THR A 229 -8.19 -19.40 -0.18
C THR A 229 -7.60 -20.05 1.06
N VAL A 230 -8.15 -19.72 2.22
CA VAL A 230 -7.70 -20.23 3.53
C VAL A 230 -7.83 -21.75 3.61
N ASP A 231 -8.90 -22.29 3.00
CA ASP A 231 -9.21 -23.71 3.07
C ASP A 231 -8.39 -24.56 2.06
N ALA A 232 -7.54 -23.91 1.26
CA ALA A 232 -6.67 -24.62 0.31
C ALA A 232 -5.46 -25.23 1.02
N SER A 233 -5.00 -26.39 0.53
CA SER A 233 -3.76 -26.97 1.01
C SER A 233 -2.56 -26.08 0.66
N PRO A 234 -1.43 -26.15 1.40
CA PRO A 234 -0.23 -25.39 1.07
C PRO A 234 0.24 -25.58 -0.37
N ALA A 235 0.16 -26.80 -0.90
CA ALA A 235 0.53 -27.09 -2.29
C ALA A 235 -0.38 -26.38 -3.31
N ALA A 236 -1.70 -26.38 -3.08
CA ALA A 236 -2.65 -25.68 -3.95
C ALA A 236 -2.48 -24.16 -3.86
N THR A 237 -2.20 -23.64 -2.66
CA THR A 237 -1.88 -22.22 -2.44
C THR A 237 -0.65 -21.81 -3.22
N LEU A 238 0.44 -22.58 -3.16
CA LEU A 238 1.67 -22.31 -3.91
C LEU A 238 1.45 -22.43 -5.42
N GLU A 239 0.68 -23.42 -5.88
CA GLU A 239 0.37 -23.55 -7.31
C GLU A 239 -0.36 -22.30 -7.84
N ASN A 240 -1.38 -21.82 -7.13
CA ASN A 240 -2.15 -20.62 -7.50
C ASN A 240 -1.30 -19.34 -7.39
N LEU A 241 -0.45 -19.25 -6.37
CA LEU A 241 0.53 -18.18 -6.22
C LEU A 241 1.47 -18.14 -7.43
N HIS A 242 2.05 -19.28 -7.82
CA HIS A 242 2.98 -19.37 -8.95
C HIS A 242 2.29 -19.10 -10.30
N ARG A 243 1.05 -19.56 -10.50
CA ARG A 243 0.22 -19.20 -11.68
C ARG A 243 0.01 -17.69 -11.79
N THR A 244 -0.09 -17.00 -10.65
CA THR A 244 -0.23 -15.54 -10.60
C THR A 244 1.12 -14.87 -10.86
N MET A 245 2.17 -15.30 -10.18
CA MET A 245 3.53 -14.75 -10.29
C MET A 245 4.14 -14.91 -11.69
N GLY A 246 3.80 -15.98 -12.41
CA GLY A 246 4.26 -16.27 -13.77
C GLY A 246 3.62 -15.41 -14.87
N ARG A 247 2.71 -14.49 -14.52
CA ARG A 247 2.01 -13.64 -15.50
C ARG A 247 2.85 -12.50 -16.04
N ILE A 248 3.83 -12.03 -15.28
CA ILE A 248 4.80 -10.99 -15.65
C ILE A 248 6.17 -11.31 -15.06
N THR A 249 7.15 -10.45 -15.32
CA THR A 249 8.52 -10.50 -14.78
C THR A 249 8.92 -9.08 -14.33
N ASN A 250 10.16 -8.90 -13.86
CA ASN A 250 10.79 -7.60 -13.56
C ASN A 250 10.13 -6.83 -12.41
N TYR A 251 9.41 -7.53 -11.52
CA TYR A 251 8.83 -6.94 -10.32
C TYR A 251 9.73 -7.14 -9.10
N THR A 252 9.69 -6.18 -8.17
CA THR A 252 10.45 -6.21 -6.91
C THR A 252 9.75 -7.01 -5.81
N GLY A 253 8.45 -7.23 -5.97
CA GLY A 253 7.68 -8.09 -5.08
C GLY A 253 6.20 -8.18 -5.41
N VAL A 254 5.46 -8.63 -4.41
CA VAL A 254 4.03 -8.89 -4.52
C VAL A 254 3.25 -8.07 -3.51
N MET A 255 1.98 -7.82 -3.81
CA MET A 255 1.04 -7.20 -2.85
C MET A 255 -0.30 -7.92 -2.86
N ASN A 256 -1.06 -7.86 -1.78
CA ASN A 256 -2.41 -8.40 -1.77
C ASN A 256 -3.36 -7.57 -2.65
N TYR A 257 -4.35 -8.26 -3.21
CA TYR A 257 -5.57 -7.68 -3.73
C TYR A 257 -6.74 -8.30 -2.98
N MET A 258 -7.46 -7.47 -2.21
CA MET A 258 -8.42 -7.91 -1.19
C MET A 258 -7.72 -8.76 -0.10
N GLY A 259 -8.30 -9.89 0.32
CA GLY A 259 -7.64 -10.78 1.27
C GLY A 259 -7.95 -10.55 2.75
N ALA A 260 -9.01 -9.83 3.10
CA ALA A 260 -9.31 -9.54 4.51
C ALA A 260 -9.50 -10.81 5.38
N ARG A 261 -9.95 -11.93 4.79
CA ARG A 261 -9.98 -13.24 5.47
C ARG A 261 -8.59 -13.86 5.44
N PHE A 262 -8.00 -14.02 4.24
CA PHE A 262 -6.72 -14.70 4.05
C PHE A 262 -5.57 -14.11 4.89
N THR A 263 -5.43 -12.78 4.90
CA THR A 263 -4.36 -12.07 5.64
C THR A 263 -4.47 -12.23 7.15
N ALA A 264 -5.64 -12.60 7.67
CA ALA A 264 -5.84 -12.85 9.09
C ALA A 264 -5.42 -14.28 9.53
N GLU A 265 -5.15 -15.18 8.58
CA GLU A 265 -4.89 -16.60 8.83
C GLU A 265 -3.38 -16.92 8.83
N PRO A 266 -2.79 -17.24 9.99
CA PRO A 266 -1.33 -17.34 10.11
C PRO A 266 -0.69 -18.44 9.27
N GLU A 267 -1.31 -19.62 9.17
CA GLU A 267 -0.75 -20.76 8.44
C GLU A 267 -0.72 -20.50 6.92
N ALA A 268 -1.82 -19.95 6.39
CA ALA A 268 -1.95 -19.59 4.99
C ALA A 268 -0.94 -18.48 4.62
N MET A 269 -0.85 -17.42 5.44
CA MET A 269 0.11 -16.33 5.22
C MET A 269 1.56 -16.76 5.36
N THR A 270 1.88 -17.69 6.28
CA THR A 270 3.24 -18.22 6.43
C THR A 270 3.68 -18.92 5.15
N THR A 271 2.81 -19.74 4.55
CA THR A 271 3.10 -20.42 3.28
C THR A 271 3.46 -19.43 2.17
N VAL A 272 2.69 -18.35 2.04
CA VAL A 272 2.91 -17.31 1.00
C VAL A 272 4.19 -16.52 1.28
N ILE A 273 4.35 -16.01 2.50
CA ILE A 273 5.50 -15.16 2.86
C ILE A 273 6.82 -15.92 2.73
N GLN A 274 6.86 -17.21 3.10
CA GLN A 274 8.06 -18.03 2.94
C GLN A 274 8.46 -18.20 1.47
N ASP A 275 7.51 -18.46 0.58
CA ASP A 275 7.80 -18.60 -0.86
C ASP A 275 8.28 -17.28 -1.47
N VAL A 276 7.58 -16.18 -1.16
CA VAL A 276 7.94 -14.82 -1.62
C VAL A 276 9.35 -14.45 -1.15
N ALA A 277 9.67 -14.67 0.12
CA ALA A 277 10.99 -14.39 0.68
C ALA A 277 12.10 -15.25 0.05
N LYS A 278 11.84 -16.55 -0.15
CA LYS A 278 12.76 -17.49 -0.81
C LYS A 278 13.10 -17.04 -2.23
N ARG A 279 12.18 -16.37 -2.91
CA ARG A 279 12.37 -15.83 -4.27
C ARG A 279 13.05 -14.45 -4.29
N GLY A 280 13.42 -13.91 -3.12
CA GLY A 280 14.11 -12.61 -3.02
C GLY A 280 13.21 -11.43 -3.34
N LEU A 281 11.92 -11.53 -2.99
CA LEU A 281 10.90 -10.51 -3.23
C LEU A 281 10.46 -9.85 -1.93
N LEU A 282 9.92 -8.63 -2.04
CA LEU A 282 9.15 -8.01 -0.95
C LEU A 282 7.70 -8.52 -0.94
N TYR A 283 7.07 -8.48 0.24
CA TYR A 283 5.62 -8.52 0.38
C TYR A 283 5.12 -7.16 0.89
N LEU A 284 4.20 -6.54 0.14
CA LEU A 284 3.47 -5.34 0.54
C LEU A 284 2.06 -5.71 0.99
N ASP A 285 1.73 -5.42 2.25
CA ASP A 285 0.36 -5.39 2.72
C ASP A 285 -0.29 -4.05 2.35
N ASP A 286 -1.41 -4.08 1.64
CA ASP A 286 -2.11 -2.88 1.18
C ASP A 286 -2.82 -2.09 2.30
N GLY A 287 -2.77 -2.59 3.54
CA GLY A 287 -3.29 -1.92 4.72
C GLY A 287 -4.82 -1.96 4.85
N THR A 288 -5.52 -2.64 3.94
CA THR A 288 -7.00 -2.68 3.93
C THR A 288 -7.59 -3.59 5.00
N SER A 289 -6.79 -4.50 5.57
CA SER A 289 -7.20 -5.44 6.62
C SER A 289 -6.56 -5.10 7.97
N ALA A 290 -7.34 -4.51 8.88
CA ALA A 290 -6.89 -4.22 10.25
C ALA A 290 -6.54 -5.48 11.08
N ARG A 291 -6.96 -6.68 10.61
CA ARG A 291 -6.68 -7.97 11.25
C ARG A 291 -5.50 -8.72 10.63
N SER A 292 -4.87 -8.12 9.62
CA SER A 292 -3.75 -8.73 8.92
C SER A 292 -2.65 -9.17 9.89
N LYS A 293 -2.11 -10.36 9.65
CA LYS A 293 -0.96 -10.93 10.36
C LYS A 293 0.32 -10.85 9.55
N SER A 294 0.27 -10.30 8.34
CA SER A 294 1.38 -10.27 7.38
C SER A 294 2.67 -9.70 7.99
N ASP A 295 2.59 -8.58 8.74
CA ASP A 295 3.77 -7.95 9.35
C ASP A 295 4.47 -8.87 10.36
N SER A 296 3.69 -9.42 11.29
CA SER A 296 4.22 -10.31 12.34
C SER A 296 4.83 -11.58 11.76
N ILE A 297 4.21 -12.14 10.72
CA ILE A 297 4.69 -13.35 10.05
C ILE A 297 5.95 -13.02 9.25
N ALA A 298 5.97 -11.91 8.51
CA ALA A 298 7.16 -11.50 7.77
C ALA A 298 8.35 -11.24 8.69
N ALA A 299 8.13 -10.62 9.86
CA ALA A 299 9.17 -10.46 10.87
C ALA A 299 9.71 -11.81 11.37
N GLN A 300 8.83 -12.79 11.64
CA GLN A 300 9.23 -14.14 12.05
C GLN A 300 9.99 -14.91 10.97
N GLN A 301 9.62 -14.73 9.70
CA GLN A 301 10.24 -15.41 8.56
C GLN A 301 11.48 -14.66 8.03
N GLY A 302 11.84 -13.51 8.58
CA GLY A 302 12.93 -12.69 8.05
C GLY A 302 12.67 -12.20 6.61
N ALA A 303 11.41 -11.96 6.26
CA ALA A 303 11.00 -11.56 4.92
C ALA A 303 11.00 -10.02 4.75
N PRO A 304 11.44 -9.49 3.59
CA PRO A 304 11.29 -8.08 3.28
C PRO A 304 9.81 -7.68 3.22
N PHE A 305 9.42 -6.72 4.07
CA PHE A 305 8.01 -6.38 4.27
C PHE A 305 7.76 -4.88 4.34
N ALA A 306 6.60 -4.47 3.81
CA ALA A 306 6.04 -3.14 3.99
C ALA A 306 4.52 -3.24 4.18
N ALA A 307 3.93 -2.25 4.87
CA ALA A 307 2.49 -2.10 4.99
C ALA A 307 2.10 -0.67 4.63
N ALA A 308 1.00 -0.51 3.88
CA ALA A 308 0.48 0.81 3.57
C ALA A 308 -0.13 1.49 4.81
N ASP A 309 0.10 2.79 4.96
CA ASP A 309 -0.54 3.61 5.98
C ASP A 309 -1.96 4.00 5.56
N LEU A 310 -2.21 4.20 4.26
CA LEU A 310 -3.46 4.74 3.72
C LEU A 310 -3.86 4.14 2.38
N LEU A 311 -5.14 3.84 2.23
CA LEU A 311 -5.82 3.69 0.93
C LEU A 311 -6.36 5.06 0.51
N ILE A 312 -5.87 5.61 -0.61
CA ILE A 312 -6.15 7.00 -1.01
C ILE A 312 -7.47 7.17 -1.75
N ASP A 313 -7.97 6.12 -2.41
CA ASP A 313 -9.11 6.19 -3.33
C ASP A 313 -10.25 5.23 -2.99
N ALA A 314 -10.46 4.98 -1.68
CA ALA A 314 -11.65 4.31 -1.18
C ALA A 314 -12.96 4.97 -1.69
N SER A 315 -12.89 6.28 -2.00
CA SER A 315 -13.88 7.00 -2.78
C SER A 315 -13.22 7.58 -4.03
N GLN A 316 -13.86 7.42 -5.20
CA GLN A 316 -13.41 7.98 -6.48
C GLN A 316 -13.79 9.47 -6.62
N ASP A 317 -13.52 10.25 -5.57
CA ASP A 317 -13.75 11.69 -5.51
C ASP A 317 -12.41 12.41 -5.36
N ARG A 318 -12.12 13.34 -6.28
CA ARG A 318 -10.83 14.04 -6.33
C ARG A 318 -10.51 14.74 -5.02
N GLY A 319 -11.50 15.40 -4.41
CA GLY A 319 -11.30 16.14 -3.17
C GLY A 319 -10.96 15.23 -1.99
N THR A 320 -11.58 14.05 -1.94
CA THR A 320 -11.33 13.02 -0.93
C THR A 320 -9.94 12.40 -1.11
N ILE A 321 -9.54 12.11 -2.34
CA ILE A 321 -8.20 11.60 -2.67
C ILE A 321 -7.12 12.61 -2.27
N LEU A 322 -7.29 13.90 -2.61
CA LEU A 322 -6.34 14.95 -2.22
C LEU A 322 -6.21 15.07 -0.70
N LYS A 323 -7.32 15.03 0.05
CA LYS A 323 -7.28 15.01 1.52
C LYS A 323 -6.49 13.83 2.07
N LYS A 324 -6.60 12.65 1.44
CA LYS A 324 -5.82 11.45 1.83
C LYS A 324 -4.35 11.60 1.51
N LEU A 325 -4.00 12.25 0.39
CA LEU A 325 -2.62 12.56 0.05
C LEU A 325 -2.00 13.62 1.01
N ASP A 326 -2.79 14.59 1.46
CA ASP A 326 -2.34 15.53 2.51
C ASP A 326 -2.14 14.82 3.86
N GLU A 327 -3.03 13.88 4.20
CA GLU A 327 -2.88 13.02 5.37
C GLU A 327 -1.59 12.18 5.28
N LEU A 328 -1.30 11.62 4.10
CA LEU A 328 -0.08 10.87 3.81
C LEU A 328 1.18 11.72 4.02
N GLU A 329 1.20 12.96 3.53
CA GLU A 329 2.31 13.90 3.77
C GLU A 329 2.49 14.17 5.27
N ARG A 330 1.40 14.38 6.01
CA ARG A 330 1.48 14.59 7.47
C ARG A 330 2.09 13.37 8.18
N ILE A 331 1.71 12.15 7.77
CA ILE A 331 2.28 10.91 8.32
C ILE A 331 3.78 10.83 7.99
N ALA A 332 4.16 11.11 6.73
CA ALA A 332 5.56 11.06 6.29
C ALA A 332 6.43 12.08 7.02
N ARG A 333 5.93 13.29 7.29
CA ARG A 333 6.65 14.30 8.08
C ARG A 333 6.82 13.88 9.54
N ALA A 334 5.84 13.20 10.11
CA ALA A 334 5.87 12.77 11.50
C ALA A 334 6.75 11.52 11.73
N LYS A 335 6.67 10.53 10.84
CA LYS A 335 7.38 9.24 10.97
C LYS A 335 8.68 9.16 10.16
N GLY A 336 8.93 10.14 9.28
CA GLY A 336 10.03 10.12 8.30
C GLY A 336 9.66 9.43 6.98
N SER A 337 8.65 8.56 6.97
CA SER A 337 8.11 7.99 5.74
C SER A 337 6.64 7.60 5.86
N ALA A 338 5.95 7.49 4.71
CA ALA A 338 4.61 6.93 4.63
C ALA A 338 4.38 6.21 3.31
N ILE A 339 3.49 5.22 3.31
CA ILE A 339 3.11 4.42 2.14
C ILE A 339 1.62 4.58 1.89
N ALA A 340 1.25 4.86 0.63
CA ALA A 340 -0.13 4.87 0.18
C ALA A 340 -0.36 3.86 -0.95
N THR A 341 -1.56 3.29 -0.97
CA THR A 341 -2.07 2.47 -2.07
C THR A 341 -3.28 3.13 -2.70
N GLY A 342 -3.46 2.90 -4.00
CA GLY A 342 -4.65 3.27 -4.76
C GLY A 342 -4.75 2.44 -6.03
N SER A 343 -5.75 2.71 -6.85
CA SER A 343 -6.04 2.01 -8.10
C SER A 343 -5.88 2.94 -9.30
N ALA A 344 -5.67 2.37 -10.49
CA ALA A 344 -5.51 3.09 -11.75
C ALA A 344 -6.84 3.65 -12.30
N PHE A 345 -7.63 4.33 -11.47
CA PHE A 345 -8.75 5.16 -11.90
C PHE A 345 -8.25 6.51 -12.39
N ASP A 346 -8.88 7.07 -13.43
CA ASP A 346 -8.46 8.34 -14.04
C ASP A 346 -8.36 9.47 -12.99
N VAL A 347 -9.36 9.59 -12.11
CA VAL A 347 -9.39 10.58 -11.02
C VAL A 347 -8.24 10.38 -10.02
N THR A 348 -7.88 9.13 -9.71
CA THR A 348 -6.76 8.81 -8.80
C THR A 348 -5.43 9.19 -9.45
N VAL A 349 -5.23 8.78 -10.72
CA VAL A 349 -4.01 9.06 -11.48
C VAL A 349 -3.79 10.57 -11.60
N GLU A 350 -4.82 11.34 -11.94
CA GLU A 350 -4.71 12.79 -12.05
C GLU A 350 -4.42 13.48 -10.71
N ALA A 351 -5.06 13.04 -9.62
CA ALA A 351 -4.84 13.60 -8.29
C ALA A 351 -3.41 13.31 -7.80
N VAL A 352 -2.94 12.08 -7.95
CA VAL A 352 -1.58 11.66 -7.57
C VAL A 352 -0.54 12.40 -8.42
N THR A 353 -0.75 12.52 -9.72
CA THR A 353 0.16 13.25 -10.62
C THR A 353 0.30 14.72 -10.21
N SER A 354 -0.82 15.41 -9.96
CA SER A 354 -0.80 16.80 -9.50
C SER A 354 -0.08 16.93 -8.16
N TRP A 355 -0.46 16.07 -7.20
CA TRP A 355 0.05 16.15 -5.84
C TRP A 355 1.54 15.83 -5.75
N THR A 356 2.02 14.80 -6.46
CA THR A 356 3.44 14.40 -6.44
C THR A 356 4.35 15.50 -6.99
N ASN A 357 3.92 16.22 -8.02
CA ASN A 357 4.66 17.35 -8.58
C ASN A 357 4.80 18.49 -7.56
N GLU A 358 3.73 18.80 -6.82
CA GLU A 358 3.75 19.85 -5.79
C GLU A 358 4.48 19.40 -4.51
N ALA A 359 4.37 18.12 -4.13
CA ALA A 359 5.01 17.56 -2.95
C ALA A 359 6.53 17.65 -3.02
N LYS A 360 7.11 17.47 -4.21
CA LYS A 360 8.56 17.67 -4.46
C LYS A 360 9.00 19.11 -4.12
N ALA A 361 8.19 20.11 -4.46
CA ALA A 361 8.47 21.51 -4.11
C ALA A 361 8.37 21.78 -2.60
N ARG A 362 7.58 20.97 -1.86
CA ARG A 362 7.48 21.02 -0.39
C ARG A 362 8.54 20.19 0.33
N GLY A 363 9.55 19.70 -0.38
CA GLY A 363 10.66 18.93 0.18
C GLY A 363 10.30 17.49 0.57
N ILE A 364 9.28 16.91 -0.07
CA ILE A 364 8.94 15.50 0.07
C ILE A 364 9.56 14.74 -1.09
N GLU A 365 10.36 13.73 -0.78
CA GLU A 365 10.89 12.83 -1.80
C GLU A 365 9.87 11.72 -2.08
N ILE A 366 9.43 11.61 -3.33
CA ILE A 366 8.66 10.44 -3.77
C ILE A 366 9.66 9.33 -4.09
N VAL A 367 9.47 8.16 -3.49
CA VAL A 367 10.39 7.03 -3.61
C VAL A 367 9.62 5.77 -4.02
N PRO A 368 10.26 4.81 -4.69
CA PRO A 368 9.64 3.52 -4.96
C PRO A 368 9.41 2.74 -3.67
N ILE A 369 8.52 1.74 -3.70
CA ILE A 369 8.20 0.96 -2.50
C ILE A 369 9.42 0.24 -1.91
N SER A 370 10.32 -0.29 -2.74
CA SER A 370 11.55 -0.96 -2.31
C SER A 370 12.43 -0.11 -1.38
N ALA A 371 12.34 1.22 -1.45
CA ALA A 371 13.09 2.14 -0.60
C ALA A 371 12.55 2.22 0.85
N LEU A 372 11.29 1.82 1.07
CA LEU A 372 10.61 1.91 2.37
C LEU A 372 10.33 0.53 3.01
N VAL A 373 10.81 -0.54 2.40
CA VAL A 373 10.68 -1.91 2.91
C VAL A 373 11.60 -2.12 4.11
N ARG A 374 11.09 -2.78 5.15
CA ARG A 374 11.91 -3.36 6.22
C ARG A 374 12.56 -4.63 5.68
N ASP A 375 13.85 -4.57 5.40
CA ASP A 375 14.63 -5.66 4.82
C ASP A 375 15.65 -6.19 5.84
N PRO A 376 15.43 -7.40 6.40
CA PRO A 376 16.33 -7.98 7.41
C PRO A 376 17.79 -8.17 6.95
N GLN A 377 18.04 -8.18 5.63
CA GLN A 377 19.41 -8.27 5.09
C GLN A 377 20.14 -6.92 5.06
N LYS A 378 19.43 -5.80 5.25
CA LYS A 378 19.99 -4.43 5.17
C LYS A 378 20.15 -3.74 6.53
N GLY A 379 19.70 -4.39 7.62
CA GLY A 379 19.79 -3.87 8.99
C GLY A 379 18.50 -3.20 9.44
#